data_AF-A0A524D7Z0-F1
#
_entry.id   AF-A0A524D7Z0-F1
#
_cell.length_a   1.000
_cell.length_b   1.000
_cell.length_c   1.000
_cell.angle_alpha   90.00
_cell.angle_beta   90.00
_cell.angle_gamma   90.00
#
_symmetry.space_group_name_H-M   'P 1'
#
loop_
_entity.id
_entity.type
_entity.pdbx_description
1 polymer ?
#
loop_
_entity_poly.entity_id
_entity_poly.type
_entity_poly.pdbx_seq_one_letter_code
_entity_poly.pdbx_strand_id
1 'polypeptide(L)'
;MKPTTEENSQIEDHDPKLTDQQIQDLVDKVESGEVEETPEMDQYEEETGKYAVWRGKVTEGFKKWLKGEKVYNRDKDRISLYVSADMKDEWQEFIKKHNISTISKLIRQSVGDYIDQNQHSIKGNNINTNLETISNLSHALKEPLTTIKGFSQLLLENNKEEISNQVATKIESIFEQSCMLENKIKNILEDIKEEPSSYDILLVEDDPATIRLLTNYFENKGYSINGVVSGTRGLQELKHSEPKVILLDIILPDISGYDLCKAIKNDEDLKEIPVYILTAIPGSEVEKKMDEIKADGIILKPFDFSDFSEVIGHLEQPS
;
A
#
# COMPACT_ATOMS: atom_id res chain seq x y z
N MET A 1 -24.24 -34.55 17.11
CA MET A 1 -23.04 -33.69 17.12
C MET A 1 -21.85 -34.57 16.77
N LYS A 2 -21.31 -34.45 15.56
CA LYS A 2 -20.00 -35.03 15.20
C LYS A 2 -18.91 -34.02 15.60
N PRO A 3 -17.69 -34.47 15.96
CA PRO A 3 -16.66 -33.60 16.48
C PRO A 3 -16.06 -32.75 15.36
N THR A 4 -15.93 -31.44 15.58
CA THR A 4 -15.16 -30.53 14.73
C THR A 4 -13.72 -30.55 15.20
N THR A 5 -12.89 -31.40 14.59
CA THR A 5 -11.44 -31.28 14.67
C THR A 5 -11.02 -30.15 13.74
N GLU A 6 -10.38 -29.14 14.32
CA GLU A 6 -9.65 -28.10 13.63
C GLU A 6 -8.45 -28.72 12.90
N GLU A 7 -8.56 -28.89 11.60
CA GLU A 7 -7.42 -28.93 10.68
C GLU A 7 -7.93 -28.54 9.30
N ASN A 8 -7.29 -27.56 8.67
CA ASN A 8 -7.61 -27.10 7.32
C ASN A 8 -7.16 -28.18 6.32
N SER A 9 -7.84 -29.32 6.28
CA SER A 9 -7.54 -30.37 5.31
C SER A 9 -8.11 -29.97 3.94
N GLN A 10 -7.21 -29.63 3.02
CA GLN A 10 -7.53 -29.66 1.61
C GLN A 10 -7.52 -31.13 1.20
N ILE A 11 -8.63 -31.65 0.67
CA ILE A 11 -8.58 -32.97 0.02
C ILE A 11 -7.79 -32.79 -1.28
N GLU A 12 -6.69 -33.53 -1.41
CA GLU A 12 -5.86 -33.57 -2.62
C GLU A 12 -6.65 -34.13 -3.80
N ASP A 13 -6.19 -33.85 -5.03
CA ASP A 13 -6.82 -34.36 -6.24
C ASP A 13 -6.83 -35.90 -6.20
N HIS A 14 -7.98 -36.50 -6.49
CA HIS A 14 -8.15 -37.96 -6.57
C HIS A 14 -8.77 -38.32 -7.92
N ASP A 15 -8.61 -39.56 -8.35
CA ASP A 15 -9.15 -40.00 -9.64
C ASP A 15 -10.69 -39.82 -9.67
N PRO A 16 -11.25 -39.35 -10.80
CA PRO A 16 -12.68 -39.13 -10.93
C PRO A 16 -13.46 -40.42 -10.64
N LYS A 17 -14.38 -40.36 -9.67
CA LYS A 17 -15.19 -41.51 -9.28
C LYS A 17 -16.34 -41.74 -10.26
N LEU A 18 -16.89 -40.67 -10.84
CA LEU A 18 -17.99 -40.72 -11.80
C LEU A 18 -17.79 -39.74 -12.96
N THR A 19 -18.34 -40.07 -14.12
CA THR A 19 -18.45 -39.16 -15.27
C THR A 19 -19.57 -38.13 -15.07
N ASP A 20 -19.53 -37.02 -15.80
CA ASP A 20 -20.55 -35.96 -15.73
C ASP A 20 -21.98 -36.49 -15.94
N GLN A 21 -22.15 -37.43 -16.87
CA GLN A 21 -23.46 -38.04 -17.13
C GLN A 21 -23.95 -38.86 -15.94
N GLN A 22 -23.07 -39.65 -15.32
CA GLN A 22 -23.43 -40.45 -14.14
C GLN A 22 -23.73 -39.59 -12.91
N ILE A 23 -23.05 -38.44 -12.78
CA ILE A 23 -23.33 -37.47 -11.72
C ILE A 23 -24.71 -36.85 -11.93
N GLN A 24 -25.06 -36.48 -13.17
CA GLN A 24 -26.38 -35.92 -13.45
C GLN A 24 -27.50 -36.95 -13.20
N ASP A 25 -27.31 -38.19 -13.63
CA ASP A 25 -28.26 -39.28 -13.37
C ASP A 25 -28.44 -39.54 -11.87
N LEU A 26 -27.37 -39.42 -11.07
CA LEU A 26 -27.42 -39.53 -9.61
C LEU A 26 -28.18 -38.36 -8.99
N VAL A 27 -27.94 -37.13 -9.45
CA VAL A 27 -28.65 -35.94 -8.97
C VAL A 27 -30.15 -36.08 -9.20
N ASP A 28 -30.55 -36.49 -10.40
CA ASP A 28 -31.97 -36.61 -10.76
C ASP A 28 -32.66 -37.69 -9.90
N LYS A 29 -31.98 -38.81 -9.60
CA LYS A 29 -32.49 -39.87 -8.73
C LYS A 29 -32.62 -39.45 -7.27
N VAL A 30 -31.67 -38.65 -6.77
CA VAL A 30 -31.69 -38.18 -5.38
C VAL A 30 -32.74 -37.08 -5.19
N GLU A 31 -32.84 -36.15 -6.14
CA GLU A 31 -33.83 -35.06 -6.06
C GLU A 31 -35.27 -35.55 -6.32
N SER A 32 -35.45 -36.67 -7.01
CA SER A 32 -36.75 -37.35 -7.15
C SER A 32 -37.10 -38.28 -5.98
N GLY A 33 -36.16 -38.53 -5.06
CA GLY A 33 -36.33 -39.43 -3.92
C GLY A 33 -36.24 -40.92 -4.24
N GLU A 34 -35.76 -41.29 -5.44
CA GLU A 34 -35.50 -42.68 -5.82
C GLU A 34 -34.28 -43.27 -5.09
N VAL A 35 -33.34 -42.42 -4.69
CA VAL A 35 -32.11 -42.81 -3.97
C VAL A 35 -31.92 -41.86 -2.79
N GLU A 36 -31.93 -42.40 -1.58
CA GLU A 36 -31.75 -41.60 -0.35
C GLU A 36 -30.28 -41.56 0.12
N GLU A 37 -29.50 -42.61 -0.14
CA GLU A 37 -28.12 -42.74 0.35
C GLU A 37 -27.27 -43.59 -0.61
N THR A 38 -25.99 -43.26 -0.76
CA THR A 38 -25.03 -44.02 -1.58
C THR A 38 -23.68 -44.14 -0.86
N PRO A 39 -22.88 -45.18 -1.11
CA PRO A 39 -21.56 -45.35 -0.47
C PRO A 39 -20.63 -44.15 -0.69
N GLU A 40 -20.74 -43.50 -1.85
CA GLU A 40 -19.98 -42.30 -2.19
C GLU A 40 -20.38 -41.10 -1.32
N MET A 41 -21.68 -40.98 -0.98
CA MET A 41 -22.15 -39.93 -0.05
C MET A 41 -21.52 -40.14 1.32
N ASP A 42 -21.62 -41.35 1.88
CA ASP A 42 -21.06 -41.68 3.20
C ASP A 42 -19.56 -41.39 3.26
N GLN A 43 -18.82 -41.80 2.22
CA GLN A 43 -17.40 -41.54 2.11
C GLN A 43 -17.10 -40.04 2.07
N TYR A 44 -17.83 -39.26 1.26
CA TYR A 44 -17.66 -37.80 1.21
C TYR A 44 -17.97 -37.14 2.56
N GLU A 45 -19.05 -37.55 3.24
CA GLU A 45 -19.43 -36.97 4.53
C GLU A 45 -18.44 -37.32 5.63
N GLU A 46 -17.83 -38.50 5.59
CA GLU A 46 -16.77 -38.92 6.50
C GLU A 46 -15.45 -38.18 6.23
N GLU A 47 -15.05 -38.06 4.96
CA GLU A 47 -13.80 -37.38 4.56
C GLU A 47 -13.85 -35.87 4.77
N THR A 48 -15.02 -35.23 4.56
CA THR A 48 -15.15 -33.77 4.58
C THR A 48 -15.88 -33.22 5.79
N GLY A 49 -16.61 -34.05 6.53
CA GLY A 49 -17.55 -33.60 7.56
C GLY A 49 -18.77 -32.83 7.03
N LYS A 50 -19.01 -32.81 5.70
CA LYS A 50 -20.09 -32.04 5.06
C LYS A 50 -21.17 -32.96 4.52
N TYR A 51 -22.41 -32.47 4.49
CA TYR A 51 -23.52 -33.22 3.91
C TYR A 51 -23.40 -33.35 2.39
N ALA A 52 -23.54 -34.57 1.88
CA ALA A 52 -23.62 -34.84 0.45
C ALA A 52 -24.97 -34.38 -0.12
N VAL A 53 -26.03 -34.50 0.68
CA VAL A 53 -27.39 -34.05 0.37
C VAL A 53 -27.87 -33.08 1.45
N TRP A 54 -28.33 -31.89 1.05
CA TRP A 54 -28.89 -30.90 1.96
C TRP A 54 -30.30 -30.51 1.54
N ARG A 55 -31.29 -30.79 2.40
CA ARG A 55 -32.71 -30.54 2.15
C ARG A 55 -33.21 -31.16 0.83
N GLY A 56 -32.81 -32.41 0.56
CA GLY A 56 -33.22 -33.16 -0.64
C GLY A 56 -32.51 -32.73 -1.93
N LYS A 57 -31.46 -31.89 -1.84
CA LYS A 57 -30.63 -31.51 -3.00
C LYS A 57 -29.20 -31.94 -2.85
N VAL A 58 -28.64 -32.46 -3.93
CA VAL A 58 -27.23 -32.85 -3.98
C VAL A 58 -26.35 -31.60 -3.94
N THR A 59 -25.40 -31.55 -3.01
CA THR A 59 -24.56 -30.36 -2.82
C THR A 59 -23.51 -30.21 -3.92
N GLU A 60 -23.18 -28.98 -4.28
CA GLU A 60 -22.12 -28.70 -5.27
C GLU A 60 -20.74 -29.18 -4.80
N GLY A 61 -20.51 -29.25 -3.49
CA GLY A 61 -19.27 -29.81 -2.93
C GLY A 61 -19.13 -31.29 -3.26
N PHE A 62 -20.21 -32.06 -3.10
CA PHE A 62 -20.22 -33.48 -3.41
C PHE A 62 -20.11 -33.75 -4.92
N LYS A 63 -20.78 -32.96 -5.77
CA LYS A 63 -20.64 -33.07 -7.24
C LYS A 63 -19.20 -32.87 -7.70
N LYS A 64 -18.48 -31.92 -7.09
CA LYS A 64 -17.06 -31.67 -7.40
C LYS A 64 -16.16 -32.78 -6.90
N TRP A 65 -16.41 -33.27 -5.69
CA TRP A 65 -15.70 -34.43 -5.14
C TRP A 65 -15.81 -35.63 -6.07
N LEU A 66 -17.01 -35.97 -6.57
CA LEU A 66 -17.21 -37.09 -7.49
C LEU A 66 -16.41 -36.97 -8.81
N LYS A 67 -16.08 -35.75 -9.24
CA LYS A 67 -15.26 -35.46 -10.42
C LYS A 67 -13.76 -35.53 -10.16
N GLY A 68 -13.33 -35.80 -8.93
CA GLY A 68 -11.93 -35.71 -8.54
C GLY A 68 -11.44 -34.27 -8.39
N GLU A 69 -12.34 -33.28 -8.43
CA GLU A 69 -11.96 -31.87 -8.30
C GLU A 69 -11.67 -31.52 -6.83
N LYS A 70 -10.67 -30.64 -6.65
CA LYS A 70 -10.31 -30.08 -5.34
C LYS A 70 -11.53 -29.48 -4.60
N VAL A 71 -11.92 -30.11 -3.49
CA VAL A 71 -12.99 -29.62 -2.62
C VAL A 71 -12.39 -28.69 -1.57
N TYR A 72 -12.55 -27.40 -1.80
CA TYR A 72 -12.10 -26.40 -0.83
C TYR A 72 -12.94 -26.46 0.45
N ASN A 73 -12.27 -26.46 1.61
CA ASN A 73 -12.95 -26.15 2.84
C ASN A 73 -13.30 -24.65 2.88
N ARG A 74 -14.45 -24.29 2.31
CA ARG A 74 -15.06 -22.98 2.50
C ARG A 74 -15.98 -23.05 3.72
N ASP A 75 -15.38 -23.11 4.90
CA ASP A 75 -16.01 -22.52 6.08
C ASP A 75 -16.10 -21.01 5.83
N LYS A 76 -17.13 -20.62 5.08
CA LYS A 76 -17.48 -19.22 4.93
C LYS A 76 -18.43 -18.89 6.05
N ASP A 77 -17.86 -18.29 7.09
CA ASP A 77 -18.61 -17.47 8.02
C ASP A 77 -19.49 -16.51 7.24
N ARG A 78 -20.80 -16.72 7.32
CA ARG A 78 -21.77 -15.78 6.76
C ARG A 78 -22.02 -14.71 7.80
N ILE A 79 -21.45 -13.54 7.56
CA ILE A 79 -21.84 -12.32 8.27
C ILE A 79 -23.17 -11.87 7.69
N SER A 80 -24.22 -11.94 8.51
CA SER A 80 -25.53 -11.37 8.17
C SER A 80 -25.59 -9.97 8.77
N LEU A 81 -25.65 -8.94 7.91
CA LEU A 81 -25.92 -7.57 8.34
C LEU A 81 -27.43 -7.42 8.51
N TYR A 82 -27.87 -7.09 9.73
CA TYR A 82 -29.25 -6.69 9.96
C TYR A 82 -29.44 -5.25 9.50
N VAL A 83 -30.16 -5.09 8.40
CA VAL A 83 -30.58 -3.80 7.86
C VAL A 83 -32.09 -3.67 8.02
N SER A 84 -32.60 -2.43 8.09
CA SER A 84 -34.04 -2.19 8.07
C SER A 84 -34.68 -2.75 6.78
N ALA A 85 -35.98 -3.05 6.82
CA ALA A 85 -36.69 -3.57 5.65
C ALA A 85 -36.56 -2.63 4.45
N ASP A 86 -36.70 -1.33 4.67
CA ASP A 86 -36.58 -0.30 3.63
C ASP A 86 -35.18 -0.30 2.98
N MET A 87 -34.13 -0.38 3.80
CA MET A 87 -32.74 -0.41 3.33
C MET A 87 -32.42 -1.72 2.56
N LYS A 88 -33.02 -2.84 2.99
CA LYS A 88 -32.90 -4.12 2.28
C LYS A 88 -33.50 -4.02 0.88
N ASP A 89 -34.66 -3.39 0.74
CA ASP A 89 -35.37 -3.28 -0.53
C ASP A 89 -34.60 -2.37 -1.50
N GLU A 90 -34.11 -1.21 -1.03
CA GLU A 90 -33.22 -0.33 -1.80
C GLU A 90 -31.96 -1.06 -2.30
N TRP A 91 -31.30 -1.83 -1.43
CA TRP A 91 -30.13 -2.62 -1.79
C TRP A 91 -30.45 -3.71 -2.81
N GLN A 92 -31.60 -4.39 -2.67
CA GLN A 92 -32.00 -5.42 -3.62
C GLN A 92 -32.38 -4.85 -5.00
N GLU A 93 -33.01 -3.68 -5.05
CA GLU A 93 -33.28 -2.97 -6.30
C GLU A 93 -31.98 -2.53 -6.99
N PHE A 94 -31.04 -1.96 -6.24
CA PHE A 94 -29.73 -1.58 -6.75
C PHE A 94 -28.97 -2.79 -7.34
N ILE A 95 -28.91 -3.90 -6.61
CA ILE A 95 -28.26 -5.14 -7.06
C ILE A 95 -28.90 -5.67 -8.36
N LYS A 96 -30.24 -5.70 -8.43
CA LYS A 96 -30.98 -6.15 -9.63
C LYS A 96 -30.74 -5.24 -10.83
N LYS A 97 -30.81 -3.93 -10.63
CA LYS A 97 -30.61 -2.92 -11.68
C LYS A 97 -29.21 -2.99 -12.31
N HIS A 98 -28.20 -3.34 -11.51
CA HIS A 98 -26.80 -3.35 -11.92
C HIS A 98 -26.21 -4.77 -12.17
N ASN A 99 -27.02 -5.84 -12.08
CA ASN A 99 -26.63 -7.24 -12.30
C ASN A 99 -25.42 -7.71 -11.46
N ILE A 100 -25.40 -7.30 -10.18
CA ILE A 100 -24.28 -7.53 -9.27
C ILE A 100 -24.62 -8.71 -8.35
N SER A 101 -23.86 -9.81 -8.40
CA SER A 101 -24.20 -11.03 -7.67
C SER A 101 -23.67 -11.10 -6.23
N THR A 102 -22.65 -10.29 -5.90
CA THR A 102 -22.01 -10.28 -4.56
C THR A 102 -21.44 -8.90 -4.23
N ILE A 103 -21.35 -8.55 -2.95
CA ILE A 103 -20.65 -7.34 -2.46
C ILE A 103 -19.20 -7.31 -2.97
N SER A 104 -18.50 -8.45 -3.00
CA SER A 104 -17.14 -8.53 -3.55
C SER A 104 -17.06 -8.26 -5.05
N LYS A 105 -18.15 -8.47 -5.81
CA LYS A 105 -18.23 -8.12 -7.23
C LYS A 105 -18.50 -6.62 -7.39
N LEU A 106 -19.37 -6.04 -6.53
CA LEU A 106 -19.58 -4.60 -6.46
C LEU A 106 -18.27 -3.85 -6.22
N ILE A 107 -17.53 -4.22 -5.16
CA ILE A 107 -16.27 -3.57 -4.79
C ILE A 107 -15.25 -3.65 -5.94
N ARG A 108 -15.09 -4.84 -6.55
CA ARG A 108 -14.17 -5.02 -7.68
C ARG A 108 -14.57 -4.18 -8.89
N GLN A 109 -15.85 -4.10 -9.19
CA GLN A 109 -16.35 -3.31 -10.31
C GLN A 109 -16.17 -1.82 -10.07
N SER A 110 -16.51 -1.32 -8.87
CA SER A 110 -16.31 0.09 -8.51
C SER A 110 -14.83 0.50 -8.53
N VAL A 111 -13.92 -0.39 -8.10
CA VAL A 111 -12.47 -0.15 -8.20
C VAL A 111 -12.01 -0.15 -9.66
N GLY A 112 -12.51 -1.07 -10.49
CA GLY A 112 -12.22 -1.10 -11.92
C GLY A 112 -12.70 0.16 -12.65
N ASP A 113 -13.95 0.57 -12.41
CA ASP A 113 -14.55 1.76 -13.00
C ASP A 113 -13.76 3.04 -12.61
N TYR A 114 -13.30 3.12 -11.35
CA TYR A 114 -12.45 4.22 -10.89
C TYR A 114 -11.10 4.24 -11.62
N ILE A 115 -10.45 3.08 -11.81
CA ILE A 115 -9.17 2.99 -12.53
C ILE A 115 -9.34 3.41 -13.99
N ASP A 116 -10.37 2.91 -14.67
CA ASP A 116 -10.63 3.18 -16.09
C ASP A 116 -10.96 4.66 -16.35
N GLN A 117 -11.72 5.28 -15.45
CA GLN A 117 -12.02 6.73 -15.53
C GLN A 117 -10.78 7.61 -15.37
N ASN A 118 -9.79 7.15 -14.60
CA ASN A 118 -8.57 7.90 -14.33
C ASN A 118 -7.41 7.55 -15.27
N GLN A 119 -7.50 6.50 -16.09
CA GLN A 119 -6.47 6.12 -17.08
C GLN A 119 -6.22 7.16 -18.19
N HIS A 120 -7.20 8.03 -18.49
CA HIS A 120 -7.01 9.11 -19.47
C HIS A 120 -6.11 10.25 -18.92
N SER A 121 -6.01 10.41 -17.60
CA SER A 121 -5.07 11.34 -16.94
C SER A 121 -3.66 10.78 -16.83
N ILE A 122 -3.50 9.45 -16.92
CA ILE A 122 -2.24 8.73 -16.73
C ILE A 122 -1.34 8.77 -18.00
N LYS A 123 -1.91 9.00 -19.19
CA LYS A 123 -1.14 9.00 -20.46
C LYS A 123 -0.58 10.37 -20.88
N GLY A 124 -0.84 11.43 -20.15
CA GLY A 124 -0.32 12.77 -20.45
C GLY A 124 0.70 13.20 -19.40
N ASN A 125 1.97 13.33 -19.80
CA ASN A 125 3.08 13.86 -19.01
C ASN A 125 2.67 14.95 -18.00
N ASN A 126 2.67 14.59 -16.71
CA ASN A 126 3.10 15.44 -15.60
C ASN A 126 3.15 14.59 -14.32
N ILE A 127 4.29 14.57 -13.65
CA ILE A 127 4.48 13.86 -12.36
C ILE A 127 3.48 14.38 -11.30
N ASN A 128 3.09 15.66 -11.39
CA ASN A 128 2.08 16.28 -10.51
C ASN A 128 0.67 15.69 -10.64
N THR A 129 0.22 15.29 -11.84
CA THR A 129 -1.12 14.69 -12.02
C THR A 129 -1.17 13.27 -11.47
N ASN A 130 -0.03 12.57 -11.42
CA ASN A 130 0.07 11.23 -10.83
C ASN A 130 -0.03 11.30 -9.29
N LEU A 131 0.68 12.25 -8.65
CA LEU A 131 0.59 12.47 -7.19
C LEU A 131 -0.81 12.90 -6.73
N GLU A 132 -1.46 13.80 -7.48
CA GLU A 132 -2.83 14.24 -7.17
C GLU A 132 -3.85 13.10 -7.33
N THR A 133 -3.72 12.28 -8.38
CA THR A 133 -4.56 11.09 -8.61
C THR A 133 -4.38 10.04 -7.51
N ILE A 134 -3.15 9.81 -7.08
CA ILE A 134 -2.83 8.84 -6.04
C ILE A 134 -3.25 9.34 -4.65
N SER A 135 -3.11 10.64 -4.38
CA SER A 135 -3.66 11.29 -3.19
C SER A 135 -5.19 11.21 -3.14
N ASN A 136 -5.86 11.43 -4.27
CA ASN A 136 -7.31 11.30 -4.40
C ASN A 136 -7.77 9.84 -4.20
N LEU A 137 -7.03 8.86 -4.75
CA LEU A 137 -7.29 7.43 -4.52
C LEU A 137 -7.10 7.05 -3.05
N SER A 138 -6.04 7.57 -2.40
CA SER A 138 -5.83 7.39 -0.95
C SER A 138 -6.99 7.94 -0.13
N HIS A 139 -7.47 9.14 -0.45
CA HIS A 139 -8.59 9.77 0.23
C HIS A 139 -9.89 8.97 0.04
N ALA A 140 -10.14 8.49 -1.19
CA ALA A 140 -11.29 7.65 -1.53
C ALA A 140 -11.24 6.26 -0.87
N LEU A 141 -10.05 5.74 -0.54
CA LEU A 141 -9.89 4.48 0.22
C LEU A 141 -9.94 4.69 1.74
N LYS A 142 -9.51 5.86 2.24
CA LYS A 142 -9.53 6.20 3.66
C LYS A 142 -10.95 6.35 4.21
N GLU A 143 -11.88 6.91 3.45
CA GLU A 143 -13.28 7.04 3.86
C GLU A 143 -13.94 5.69 4.19
N PRO A 144 -14.01 4.70 3.27
CA PRO A 144 -14.59 3.41 3.57
C PRO A 144 -13.82 2.66 4.66
N LEU A 145 -12.49 2.82 4.76
CA LEU A 145 -11.70 2.25 5.86
C LEU A 145 -12.06 2.87 7.22
N THR A 146 -12.27 4.18 7.28
CA THR A 146 -12.69 4.89 8.50
C THR A 146 -14.09 4.45 8.92
N THR A 147 -14.98 4.27 7.95
CA THR A 147 -16.33 3.74 8.18
C THR A 147 -16.31 2.30 8.70
N ILE A 148 -15.49 1.41 8.09
CA ILE A 148 -15.32 0.03 8.56
C ILE A 148 -14.78 0.00 9.99
N LYS A 149 -13.80 0.85 10.32
CA LYS A 149 -13.26 0.98 11.69
C LYS A 149 -14.31 1.44 12.68
N GLY A 150 -15.01 2.53 12.34
CA GLY A 150 -16.04 3.12 13.19
C GLY A 150 -17.16 2.15 13.50
N PHE A 151 -17.69 1.44 12.49
CA PHE A 151 -18.73 0.44 12.71
C PHE A 151 -18.23 -0.79 13.46
N SER A 152 -17.02 -1.27 13.17
CA SER A 152 -16.42 -2.39 13.91
C SER A 152 -16.27 -2.05 15.39
N GLN A 153 -15.81 -0.83 15.68
CA GLN A 153 -15.65 -0.35 17.05
C GLN A 153 -16.99 -0.13 17.76
N LEU A 154 -17.98 0.48 17.11
CA LEU A 154 -19.33 0.64 17.67
C LEU A 154 -20.01 -0.70 17.97
N LEU A 155 -19.82 -1.71 17.12
CA LEU A 155 -20.33 -3.06 17.35
C LEU A 155 -19.65 -3.73 18.55
N LEU A 156 -18.35 -3.54 18.72
CA LEU A 156 -17.58 -4.06 19.86
C LEU A 156 -17.91 -3.34 21.17
N GLU A 157 -18.24 -2.05 21.14
CA GLU A 157 -18.51 -1.25 22.35
C GLU A 157 -19.96 -1.36 22.83
N ASN A 158 -20.94 -1.38 21.92
CA ASN A 158 -22.37 -1.28 22.29
C ASN A 158 -23.13 -2.62 22.33
N ASN A 159 -22.60 -3.68 21.71
CA ASN A 159 -23.30 -4.97 21.59
C ASN A 159 -22.47 -6.15 22.11
N LYS A 160 -21.45 -5.88 22.96
CA LYS A 160 -20.48 -6.87 23.41
C LYS A 160 -21.09 -8.08 24.14
N GLU A 161 -22.25 -7.90 24.77
CA GLU A 161 -22.98 -8.96 25.48
C GLU A 161 -23.94 -9.77 24.60
N GLU A 162 -24.36 -9.22 23.44
CA GLU A 162 -25.28 -9.88 22.50
C GLU A 162 -24.55 -10.60 21.36
N ILE A 163 -23.27 -10.27 21.14
CA ILE A 163 -22.44 -10.83 20.07
C ILE A 163 -21.66 -12.04 20.60
N SER A 164 -21.77 -13.18 19.91
CA SER A 164 -20.96 -14.36 20.26
C SER A 164 -19.46 -14.07 20.15
N ASN A 165 -18.65 -14.65 21.05
CA ASN A 165 -17.20 -14.43 21.07
C ASN A 165 -16.53 -14.62 19.70
N GLN A 166 -16.96 -15.62 18.91
CA GLN A 166 -16.42 -15.85 17.56
C GLN A 166 -16.69 -14.70 16.57
N VAL A 167 -17.83 -14.02 16.71
CA VAL A 167 -18.18 -12.87 15.88
C VAL A 167 -17.42 -11.63 16.35
N ALA A 168 -17.26 -11.44 17.66
CA ALA A 168 -16.44 -10.37 18.22
C ALA A 168 -14.98 -10.46 17.73
N THR A 169 -14.35 -11.63 17.81
CA THR A 169 -12.97 -11.85 17.33
C THR A 169 -12.81 -11.59 15.83
N LYS A 170 -13.84 -11.87 15.02
CA LYS A 170 -13.83 -11.56 13.58
C LYS A 170 -13.96 -10.07 13.31
N ILE A 171 -14.79 -9.36 14.08
CA ILE A 171 -14.91 -7.90 13.99
C ILE A 171 -13.59 -7.22 14.41
N GLU A 172 -12.95 -7.72 15.47
CA GLU A 172 -11.60 -7.29 15.87
C GLU A 172 -10.58 -7.54 14.75
N SER A 173 -10.59 -8.73 14.13
CA SER A 173 -9.71 -9.04 13.01
C SER A 173 -9.97 -8.12 11.80
N ILE A 174 -11.22 -7.81 11.46
CA ILE A 174 -11.57 -6.85 10.40
C ILE A 174 -11.04 -5.45 10.74
N PHE A 175 -11.21 -5.01 11.98
CA PHE A 175 -10.68 -3.74 12.46
C PHE A 175 -9.15 -3.69 12.33
N GLU A 176 -8.45 -4.70 12.83
CA GLU A 176 -6.98 -4.80 12.73
C GLU A 176 -6.50 -4.80 11.28
N GLN A 177 -7.11 -5.60 10.40
CA GLN A 177 -6.76 -5.65 8.98
C GLN A 177 -7.02 -4.31 8.29
N SER A 178 -8.08 -3.60 8.66
CA SER A 178 -8.36 -2.25 8.15
C SER A 178 -7.32 -1.21 8.60
N CYS A 179 -6.79 -1.35 9.83
CA CYS A 179 -5.67 -0.55 10.32
C CYS A 179 -4.37 -0.88 9.59
N MET A 180 -4.07 -2.15 9.38
CA MET A 180 -2.92 -2.58 8.59
C MET A 180 -2.99 -2.08 7.14
N LEU A 181 -4.16 -2.13 6.51
CA LEU A 181 -4.33 -1.65 5.15
C LEU A 181 -4.19 -0.12 5.07
N GLU A 182 -4.75 0.64 6.02
CA GLU A 182 -4.54 2.08 6.08
C GLU A 182 -3.06 2.43 6.20
N ASN A 183 -2.32 1.70 7.05
CA ASN A 183 -0.88 1.91 7.23
C ASN A 183 -0.10 1.53 5.97
N LYS A 184 -0.44 0.43 5.30
CA LYS A 184 0.17 0.08 4.00
C LYS A 184 -0.09 1.13 2.93
N ILE A 185 -1.31 1.69 2.89
CA ILE A 185 -1.63 2.80 1.98
C ILE A 185 -0.79 4.03 2.34
N LYS A 186 -0.65 4.37 3.62
CA LYS A 186 0.25 5.46 4.07
C LYS A 186 1.69 5.23 3.63
N ASN A 187 2.23 4.03 3.88
CA ASN A 187 3.59 3.68 3.49
C ASN A 187 3.76 3.73 1.97
N ILE A 188 2.84 3.15 1.19
CA ILE A 188 2.89 3.22 -0.29
C ILE A 188 2.83 4.68 -0.77
N LEU A 189 2.11 5.57 -0.08
CA LEU A 189 2.10 7.00 -0.44
C LEU A 189 3.37 7.74 -0.02
N GLU A 190 4.04 7.28 1.02
CA GLU A 190 5.39 7.71 1.39
C GLU A 190 6.38 7.22 0.33
N ASP A 191 6.30 5.95 -0.07
CA ASP A 191 7.13 5.31 -1.10
C ASP A 191 6.87 5.86 -2.52
N ILE A 192 5.64 6.29 -2.86
CA ILE A 192 5.33 6.89 -4.17
C ILE A 192 5.84 8.34 -4.27
N LYS A 193 6.13 8.99 -3.15
CA LYS A 193 6.97 10.20 -3.19
C LYS A 193 8.42 9.89 -3.56
N GLU A 194 8.81 8.61 -3.57
CA GLU A 194 10.16 8.11 -3.87
C GLU A 194 10.26 7.51 -5.30
N GLU A 195 9.88 8.25 -6.35
CA GLU A 195 10.77 8.22 -7.52
C GLU A 195 11.99 9.06 -7.18
N PRO A 196 13.21 8.74 -7.65
CA PRO A 196 14.35 9.62 -7.44
C PRO A 196 13.98 10.97 -7.99
N SER A 197 13.72 11.91 -7.08
CA SER A 197 13.51 13.28 -7.46
C SER A 197 14.86 13.74 -7.99
N SER A 198 14.98 13.76 -9.32
CA SER A 198 16.13 14.33 -10.00
C SER A 198 16.01 15.83 -9.85
N TYR A 199 16.34 16.33 -8.67
CA TYR A 199 16.63 17.73 -8.48
C TYR A 199 18.10 17.98 -8.80
N ASP A 200 18.38 19.14 -9.38
CA ASP A 200 19.75 19.55 -9.68
C ASP A 200 20.56 19.78 -8.40
N ILE A 201 19.91 20.24 -7.32
CA ILE A 201 20.56 20.66 -6.08
C ILE A 201 19.88 20.04 -4.86
N LEU A 202 20.67 19.42 -3.98
CA LEU A 202 20.25 19.13 -2.60
C LEU A 202 20.77 20.23 -1.68
N LEU A 203 19.88 20.88 -0.94
CA LEU A 203 20.24 21.85 0.09
C LEU A 203 19.95 21.27 1.48
N VAL A 204 20.97 21.15 2.31
CA VAL A 204 20.88 20.70 3.71
C VAL A 204 21.15 21.89 4.63
N GLU A 205 20.10 22.44 5.21
CA GLU A 205 20.10 23.73 5.92
C GLU A 205 18.97 23.75 6.95
N ASP A 206 19.21 24.15 8.20
CA ASP A 206 18.16 24.13 9.23
C ASP A 206 17.32 25.42 9.29
N ASP A 207 17.81 26.54 8.74
CA ASP A 207 17.08 27.80 8.66
C ASP A 207 16.10 27.85 7.48
N PRO A 208 14.77 27.85 7.71
CA PRO A 208 13.77 27.90 6.65
C PRO A 208 13.82 29.18 5.80
N ALA A 209 14.35 30.28 6.35
CA ALA A 209 14.49 31.52 5.59
C ALA A 209 15.60 31.39 4.52
N THR A 210 16.72 30.78 4.88
CA THR A 210 17.82 30.46 3.96
C THR A 210 17.39 29.46 2.90
N ILE A 211 16.68 28.38 3.27
CA ILE A 211 16.11 27.43 2.30
C ILE A 211 15.25 28.18 1.28
N ARG A 212 14.25 28.95 1.73
CA ARG A 212 13.35 29.67 0.83
C ARG A 212 14.07 30.65 -0.08
N LEU A 213 15.10 31.34 0.43
CA LEU A 213 15.92 32.26 -0.36
C LEU A 213 16.64 31.54 -1.50
N LEU A 214 17.34 30.44 -1.18
CA LEU A 214 18.11 29.69 -2.17
C LEU A 214 17.21 28.94 -3.14
N THR A 215 16.10 28.37 -2.67
CA THR A 215 15.08 27.77 -3.55
C THR A 215 14.62 28.75 -4.61
N ASN A 216 14.17 29.94 -4.20
CA ASN A 216 13.74 30.97 -5.14
C ASN A 216 14.86 31.40 -6.10
N TYR A 217 16.11 31.49 -5.63
CA TYR A 217 17.23 31.91 -6.47
C TYR A 217 17.53 30.89 -7.59
N PHE A 218 17.62 29.61 -7.25
CA PHE A 218 17.96 28.55 -8.22
C PHE A 218 16.79 28.21 -9.15
N GLU A 219 15.55 28.19 -8.64
CA GLU A 219 14.36 27.98 -9.47
C GLU A 219 14.19 29.09 -10.52
N ASN A 220 14.45 30.35 -10.16
CA ASN A 220 14.43 31.47 -11.12
C ASN A 220 15.51 31.34 -12.21
N LYS A 221 16.54 30.53 -11.98
CA LYS A 221 17.58 30.18 -12.96
C LYS A 221 17.26 28.90 -13.74
N GLY A 222 16.13 28.26 -13.47
CA GLY A 222 15.68 27.04 -14.13
C GLY A 222 16.21 25.74 -13.53
N TYR A 223 16.84 25.80 -12.34
CA TYR A 223 17.32 24.61 -11.63
C TYR A 223 16.31 24.15 -10.60
N SER A 224 16.19 22.84 -10.48
CA SER A 224 15.39 22.18 -9.47
C SER A 224 16.20 21.99 -8.18
N ILE A 225 15.61 22.28 -7.03
CA ILE A 225 16.30 22.24 -5.74
C ILE A 225 15.39 21.66 -4.66
N ASN A 226 15.91 20.72 -3.88
CA ASN A 226 15.22 20.16 -2.72
C ASN A 226 15.91 20.59 -1.43
N GLY A 227 15.16 21.23 -0.53
CA GLY A 227 15.66 21.73 0.74
C GLY A 227 15.23 20.84 1.90
N VAL A 228 16.20 20.36 2.69
CA VAL A 228 15.97 19.55 3.88
C VAL A 228 16.57 20.19 5.13
N VAL A 229 15.86 20.04 6.25
CA VAL A 229 16.13 20.76 7.50
C VAL A 229 17.08 20.07 8.48
N SER A 230 17.64 18.93 8.10
CA SER A 230 18.54 18.16 8.96
C SER A 230 19.49 17.29 8.15
N GLY A 231 20.65 16.95 8.73
CA GLY A 231 21.62 16.14 8.02
C GLY A 231 21.18 14.69 7.86
N THR A 232 20.42 14.15 8.82
CA THR A 232 19.79 12.82 8.67
C THR A 232 18.83 12.75 7.50
N ARG A 233 18.05 13.81 7.24
CA ARG A 233 17.20 13.91 6.05
C ARG A 233 18.05 13.99 4.79
N GLY A 234 19.11 14.80 4.78
CA GLY A 234 20.05 14.85 3.65
C GLY A 234 20.62 13.49 3.26
N LEU A 235 21.04 12.67 4.23
CA LEU A 235 21.49 11.28 3.96
C LEU A 235 20.38 10.38 3.44
N GLN A 236 19.14 10.54 3.92
CA GLN A 236 18.01 9.77 3.42
C GLN A 236 17.69 10.12 1.98
N GLU A 237 17.73 11.40 1.63
CA GLU A 237 17.53 11.88 0.27
C GLU A 237 18.59 11.32 -0.68
N LEU A 238 19.87 11.32 -0.30
CA LEU A 238 20.97 10.81 -1.14
C LEU A 238 20.95 9.30 -1.39
N LYS A 239 20.17 8.52 -0.62
CA LYS A 239 19.96 7.09 -0.93
C LYS A 239 19.05 6.88 -2.14
N HIS A 240 18.27 7.89 -2.47
CA HIS A 240 17.19 7.80 -3.44
C HIS A 240 17.26 8.95 -4.45
N SER A 241 18.34 9.74 -4.51
CA SER A 241 18.49 10.85 -5.44
C SER A 241 19.97 11.03 -5.80
N GLU A 242 20.23 11.49 -7.03
CA GLU A 242 21.56 11.82 -7.52
C GLU A 242 21.59 13.32 -7.90
N PRO A 243 21.64 14.23 -6.91
CA PRO A 243 21.77 15.65 -7.20
C PRO A 243 23.08 15.92 -7.94
N LYS A 244 23.07 16.94 -8.81
CA LYS A 244 24.29 17.41 -9.48
C LYS A 244 25.20 18.17 -8.53
N VAL A 245 24.67 18.82 -7.50
CA VAL A 245 25.44 19.53 -6.47
C VAL A 245 24.72 19.44 -5.11
N ILE A 246 25.51 19.36 -4.03
CA ILE A 246 25.03 19.44 -2.65
C ILE A 246 25.50 20.76 -2.03
N LEU A 247 24.57 21.52 -1.47
CA LEU A 247 24.83 22.67 -0.62
C LEU A 247 24.59 22.26 0.84
N LEU A 248 25.57 22.40 1.71
CA LEU A 248 25.55 21.80 3.03
C LEU A 248 25.95 22.78 4.12
N ASP A 249 25.05 23.09 5.06
CA ASP A 249 25.43 23.78 6.29
C ASP A 249 26.30 22.88 7.18
N ILE A 250 27.32 23.49 7.80
CA ILE A 250 28.13 22.87 8.84
C ILE A 250 27.35 22.69 10.14
N ILE A 251 26.52 23.67 10.49
CA ILE A 251 25.82 23.74 11.77
C ILE A 251 24.40 23.23 11.52
N LEU A 252 24.18 21.95 11.83
CA LEU A 252 22.87 21.30 11.74
C LEU A 252 22.43 20.82 13.13
N PRO A 253 21.12 20.64 13.37
CA PRO A 253 20.59 20.31 14.69
C PRO A 253 20.89 18.89 15.17
N ASP A 254 21.24 17.96 14.27
CA ASP A 254 21.31 16.52 14.54
C ASP A 254 22.70 15.91 14.34
N ILE A 255 23.30 16.11 13.17
CA ILE A 255 24.65 15.63 12.84
C ILE A 255 25.53 16.81 12.41
N SER A 256 26.84 16.74 12.63
CA SER A 256 27.72 17.79 12.12
C SER A 256 27.77 17.75 10.58
N GLY A 257 27.66 18.90 9.92
CA GLY A 257 27.84 18.99 8.47
C GLY A 257 29.23 18.54 8.01
N TYR A 258 30.26 18.64 8.86
CA TYR A 258 31.57 18.04 8.59
C TYR A 258 31.49 16.51 8.47
N ASP A 259 30.81 15.86 9.40
CA ASP A 259 30.67 14.40 9.42
C ASP A 259 29.81 13.94 8.24
N LEU A 260 28.76 14.70 7.89
CA LEU A 260 27.93 14.44 6.72
C LEU A 260 28.74 14.54 5.42
N CYS A 261 29.49 15.63 5.22
CA CYS A 261 30.35 15.79 4.05
C CYS A 261 31.35 14.64 3.93
N LYS A 262 31.99 14.26 5.04
CA LYS A 262 32.92 13.13 5.08
C LYS A 262 32.24 11.80 4.78
N ALA A 263 31.01 11.58 5.20
CA ALA A 263 30.25 10.39 4.86
C ALA A 263 30.00 10.33 3.34
N ILE A 264 29.54 11.44 2.74
CA ILE A 264 29.28 11.56 1.30
C ILE A 264 30.57 11.31 0.49
N LYS A 265 31.67 11.97 0.85
CA LYS A 265 32.95 11.87 0.12
C LYS A 265 33.69 10.54 0.31
N ASN A 266 33.27 9.69 1.24
CA ASN A 266 33.80 8.34 1.41
C ASN A 266 32.90 7.25 0.82
N ASP A 267 31.70 7.60 0.36
CA ASP A 267 30.77 6.68 -0.29
C ASP A 267 31.13 6.55 -1.79
N GLU A 268 31.20 5.33 -2.31
CA GLU A 268 31.64 5.11 -3.70
C GLU A 268 30.68 5.68 -4.73
N ASP A 269 29.39 5.71 -4.42
CA ASP A 269 28.33 6.15 -5.32
C ASP A 269 28.12 7.68 -5.22
N LEU A 270 28.46 8.29 -4.08
CA LEU A 270 28.19 9.72 -3.82
C LEU A 270 29.42 10.63 -3.91
N LYS A 271 30.65 10.09 -3.80
CA LYS A 271 31.88 10.90 -3.68
C LYS A 271 32.14 11.86 -4.84
N GLU A 272 31.63 11.54 -6.03
CA GLU A 272 31.81 12.35 -7.23
C GLU A 272 30.85 13.55 -7.26
N ILE A 273 29.79 13.54 -6.46
CA ILE A 273 28.85 14.67 -6.36
C ILE A 273 29.58 15.84 -5.69
N PRO A 274 29.67 17.03 -6.33
CA PRO A 274 30.23 18.22 -5.72
C PRO A 274 29.50 18.64 -4.44
N VAL A 275 30.23 18.90 -3.37
CA VAL A 275 29.72 19.37 -2.07
C VAL A 275 30.30 20.75 -1.76
N TYR A 276 29.42 21.74 -1.66
CA TYR A 276 29.77 23.10 -1.25
C TYR A 276 29.26 23.36 0.17
N ILE A 277 30.18 23.76 1.03
CA ILE A 277 29.89 24.02 2.43
C ILE A 277 29.37 25.43 2.61
N LEU A 278 28.20 25.58 3.23
CA LEU A 278 27.64 26.86 3.68
C LEU A 278 28.02 27.05 5.15
N THR A 279 28.61 28.19 5.51
CA THR A 279 29.05 28.35 6.90
C THR A 279 29.11 29.79 7.39
N ALA A 280 28.64 30.00 8.62
CA ALA A 280 28.87 31.25 9.37
C ALA A 280 30.21 31.24 10.14
N ILE A 281 30.95 30.13 10.15
CA ILE A 281 32.26 30.03 10.79
C ILE A 281 33.29 30.75 9.91
N PRO A 282 34.23 31.52 10.48
CA PRO A 282 35.27 32.19 9.72
C PRO A 282 36.04 31.20 8.81
N GLY A 283 36.25 31.57 7.55
CA GLY A 283 36.84 30.68 6.53
C GLY A 283 38.18 30.05 6.96
N SER A 284 39.02 30.77 7.71
CA SER A 284 40.32 30.26 8.18
C SER A 284 40.23 29.09 9.18
N GLU A 285 39.09 28.92 9.87
CA GLU A 285 38.84 27.76 10.74
C GLU A 285 38.29 26.57 9.94
N VAL A 286 37.51 26.83 8.90
CA VAL A 286 36.91 25.81 8.03
C VAL A 286 37.94 25.26 7.06
N GLU A 287 38.79 26.10 6.49
CA GLU A 287 39.89 25.72 5.57
C GLU A 287 40.80 24.64 6.17
N LYS A 288 41.09 24.71 7.48
CA LYS A 288 41.92 23.69 8.16
C LYS A 288 41.26 22.31 8.18
N LYS A 289 39.93 22.26 8.09
CA LYS A 289 39.16 21.02 8.05
C LYS A 289 38.85 20.57 6.63
N MET A 290 38.99 21.43 5.62
CA MET A 290 38.71 21.12 4.21
C MET A 290 39.54 19.95 3.69
N ASP A 291 40.83 19.91 4.05
CA ASP A 291 41.73 18.81 3.67
C ASP A 291 41.23 17.44 4.17
N GLU A 292 40.51 17.42 5.29
CA GLU A 292 39.99 16.19 5.89
C GLU A 292 38.62 15.78 5.32
N ILE A 293 37.75 16.75 4.98
CA ILE A 293 36.39 16.48 4.49
C ILE A 293 36.30 16.36 2.97
N LYS A 294 37.28 16.89 2.22
CA LYS A 294 37.33 16.87 0.75
C LYS A 294 36.11 17.50 0.07
N ALA A 295 35.53 18.53 0.69
CA ALA A 295 34.52 19.36 0.04
C ALA A 295 35.12 20.12 -1.15
N ASP A 296 34.28 20.44 -2.13
CA ASP A 296 34.69 21.07 -3.39
C ASP A 296 34.78 22.60 -3.27
N GLY A 297 34.08 23.19 -2.30
CA GLY A 297 34.15 24.62 -2.04
C GLY A 297 33.51 25.05 -0.71
N ILE A 298 33.72 26.32 -0.35
CA ILE A 298 33.11 26.98 0.82
C ILE A 298 32.44 28.26 0.37
N ILE A 299 31.22 28.50 0.86
CA ILE A 299 30.46 29.74 0.73
C ILE A 299 30.19 30.27 2.15
N LEU A 300 30.67 31.47 2.43
CA LEU A 300 30.54 32.09 3.76
C LEU A 300 29.19 32.79 3.90
N LYS A 301 28.52 32.58 5.03
CA LYS A 301 27.33 33.33 5.45
C LYS A 301 27.75 34.62 6.17
N PRO A 302 27.14 35.78 5.89
CA PRO A 302 26.16 36.00 4.82
C PRO A 302 26.82 36.00 3.44
N PHE A 303 26.14 35.41 2.45
CA PHE A 303 26.60 35.29 1.07
C PHE A 303 25.81 36.22 0.14
N ASP A 304 26.43 36.58 -0.98
CA ASP A 304 25.79 37.21 -2.13
C ASP A 304 25.49 36.16 -3.21
N PHE A 305 24.56 36.45 -4.12
CA PHE A 305 24.21 35.52 -5.21
C PHE A 305 25.40 35.21 -6.15
N SER A 306 26.41 36.09 -6.22
CA SER A 306 27.64 35.87 -6.99
C SER A 306 28.51 34.74 -6.44
N ASP A 307 28.38 34.41 -5.16
CA ASP A 307 29.20 33.39 -4.49
C ASP A 307 28.87 31.97 -4.98
N PHE A 308 27.71 31.80 -5.62
CA PHE A 308 27.28 30.53 -6.21
C PHE A 308 27.74 30.33 -7.67
N SER A 309 28.67 31.15 -8.17
CA SER A 309 29.13 31.06 -9.56
C SER A 309 29.76 29.70 -9.91
N GLU A 310 30.56 29.12 -9.03
CA GLU A 310 31.15 27.79 -9.22
C GLU A 310 30.10 26.68 -9.16
N VAL A 311 29.13 26.79 -8.23
CA VAL A 311 27.97 25.89 -8.14
C VAL A 311 27.20 25.88 -9.46
N ILE A 312 26.89 27.05 -10.02
CA ILE A 312 26.23 27.16 -11.33
C ILE A 312 27.08 26.54 -12.43
N GLY A 313 28.40 26.71 -12.38
CA GLY A 313 29.32 26.09 -13.34
C GLY A 313 29.26 24.55 -13.35
N HIS A 314 29.02 23.91 -12.20
CA HIS A 314 28.78 22.46 -12.16
C HIS A 314 27.42 22.08 -12.73
N LEU A 315 26.39 22.88 -12.48
CA LEU A 315 25.03 22.63 -12.95
C LEU A 315 24.87 22.75 -14.47
N GLU A 316 25.73 23.55 -15.12
CA GLU A 316 25.75 23.74 -16.58
C GLU A 316 26.48 22.63 -17.34
N GLN A 317 27.23 21.74 -16.65
CA GLN A 317 27.92 20.63 -17.31
C GLN A 317 26.92 19.53 -17.71
N PRO A 318 26.98 19.01 -18.94
CA PRO A 318 26.10 17.92 -19.36
C PRO A 318 26.44 16.64 -18.59
N SER A 319 25.39 15.96 -18.12
CA SER A 319 25.42 14.65 -17.46
C SER A 319 25.90 13.53 -18.40
#